data_AF-A0A953REH2-F1
#
_entry.id   AF-A0A953REH2-F1
#
_cell.length_a   1.000
_cell.length_b   1.000
_cell.length_c   1.000
_cell.angle_alpha   90.00
_cell.angle_beta   90.00
_cell.angle_gamma   90.00
#
_symmetry.space_group_name_H-M   'P 1'
#
loop_
_entity.id
_entity.type
_entity.pdbx_description
1 polymer ?
#
loop_
_entity_poly.entity_id
_entity_poly.type
_entity_poly.pdbx_seq_one_letter_code
_entity_poly.pdbx_strand_id
1 'polypeptide(L)'
;MTVTAGLFRTLGVPPALGRDFRAEETRAGGPRAMVLSDRLWRRSFGADPAVLGRTVKLDDASFTVVGVLPRGFWLPQATDAFVPLRPSGSVGDKGRNTEMIGRLKTGVSLRQARAEMATVSENFRRSSAGAAEGEYRGLTVIPYLQSLVGDARINLLLLFGAVVLLLLIACSNLASLLLARLSARQKEIAVRLAVGSSRGRLLRQFFTENMLLGMAGGLAGLVAAYWLLDGFVALIPFKLPASAPIRLDLPVLVFTLAIALGTALLFG
;
A
#
# COMPACT_ATOMS: atom_id res chain seq x y z
N MET A 1 -6.18 19.75 4.85
CA MET A 1 -6.78 19.35 3.55
C MET A 1 -8.20 19.87 3.47
N THR A 2 -8.62 20.30 2.29
CA THR A 2 -9.96 20.84 2.06
C THR A 2 -10.88 19.75 1.52
N VAL A 3 -12.08 19.58 2.09
CA VAL A 3 -12.98 18.46 1.77
C VAL A 3 -14.45 18.86 1.74
N THR A 4 -15.26 18.20 0.92
CA THR A 4 -16.71 18.41 0.95
C THR A 4 -17.33 17.84 2.24
N ALA A 5 -18.44 18.43 2.69
CA ALA A 5 -19.17 17.94 3.88
C ALA A 5 -19.69 16.49 3.76
N GLY A 6 -19.72 15.94 2.54
CA GLY A 6 -20.15 14.57 2.30
C GLY A 6 -19.01 13.53 2.32
N LEU A 7 -17.74 13.95 2.41
CA LEU A 7 -16.60 13.04 2.22
C LEU A 7 -16.62 11.89 3.22
N PHE A 8 -16.68 12.17 4.52
CA PHE A 8 -16.57 11.15 5.55
C PHE A 8 -17.74 10.17 5.53
N ARG A 9 -18.96 10.68 5.30
CA ARG A 9 -20.14 9.84 5.03
C ARG A 9 -19.95 8.97 3.78
N THR A 10 -19.38 9.52 2.72
CA THR A 10 -19.12 8.78 1.47
C THR A 10 -18.06 7.69 1.68
N LEU A 11 -17.06 7.93 2.53
CA LEU A 11 -16.08 6.93 2.96
C LEU A 11 -16.64 5.94 4.00
N GLY A 12 -17.81 6.22 4.58
CA GLY A 12 -18.43 5.40 5.62
C GLY A 12 -17.70 5.52 6.97
N VAL A 13 -17.08 6.68 7.22
CA VAL A 13 -16.25 6.94 8.40
C VAL A 13 -16.90 8.09 9.20
N PRO A 14 -17.89 7.83 10.06
CA PRO A 14 -18.42 8.88 10.92
C PRO A 14 -17.33 9.34 11.91
N PRO A 15 -17.29 10.65 12.29
CA PRO A 15 -16.43 11.12 13.36
C PRO A 15 -16.66 10.34 14.65
N ALA A 16 -15.58 9.97 15.34
CA ALA A 16 -15.64 9.28 16.62
C ALA A 16 -16.07 10.21 17.77
N LEU A 17 -15.80 11.50 17.63
CA LEU A 17 -16.20 12.54 18.56
C LEU A 17 -16.76 13.72 17.78
N GLY A 18 -17.86 14.31 18.25
CA GLY A 18 -18.49 15.47 17.62
C GLY A 18 -19.31 15.11 16.38
N ARG A 19 -19.15 15.87 15.30
CA ARG A 19 -19.96 15.76 14.08
C ARG A 19 -19.17 16.04 12.81
N ASP A 20 -19.79 15.70 11.68
CA ASP A 20 -19.34 16.10 10.35
C ASP A 20 -19.68 17.58 10.08
N PHE A 21 -19.22 18.11 8.95
CA PHE A 21 -19.49 19.47 8.50
C PHE A 21 -20.97 19.66 8.14
N ARG A 22 -21.48 20.85 8.45
CA ARG A 22 -22.82 21.30 8.06
C ARG A 22 -22.77 22.08 6.75
N ALA A 23 -23.91 22.13 6.07
CA ALA A 23 -24.05 22.85 4.80
C ALA A 23 -23.79 24.36 4.92
N GLU A 24 -23.98 24.95 6.10
CA GLU A 24 -23.65 26.35 6.37
C GLU A 24 -22.13 26.61 6.41
N GLU A 25 -21.34 25.62 6.84
CA GLU A 25 -19.88 25.71 6.99
C GLU A 25 -19.16 25.60 5.63
N THR A 26 -19.82 25.06 4.61
CA THR A 26 -19.32 24.92 3.23
C THR A 26 -19.64 26.13 2.33
N ARG A 27 -20.43 27.10 2.81
CA ARG A 27 -20.72 28.32 2.04
C ARG A 27 -19.57 29.32 2.14
N ALA A 28 -19.40 30.15 1.11
CA ALA A 28 -18.54 31.31 1.18
C ALA A 28 -18.99 32.22 2.34
N GLY A 29 -18.04 32.67 3.17
CA GLY A 29 -18.34 33.46 4.38
C GLY A 29 -18.98 32.69 5.54
N GLY A 30 -19.23 31.38 5.40
CA GLY A 30 -19.80 30.55 6.47
C GLY A 30 -18.84 30.32 7.65
N PRO A 31 -19.36 29.85 8.80
CA PRO A 31 -18.56 29.60 10.01
C PRO A 31 -17.41 28.63 9.73
N ARG A 32 -16.20 28.98 10.19
CA ARG A 32 -14.97 28.19 10.01
C ARG A 32 -14.97 26.99 10.95
N ALA A 33 -15.12 25.80 10.37
CA ALA A 33 -15.09 24.53 11.09
C ALA A 33 -13.88 23.68 10.69
N MET A 34 -13.42 22.84 11.60
CA MET A 34 -12.34 21.90 11.36
C MET A 34 -12.64 20.54 12.01
N VAL A 35 -12.27 19.47 11.32
CA VAL A 35 -12.26 18.10 11.83
C VAL A 35 -10.81 17.64 11.98
N LEU A 36 -10.47 17.06 13.13
CA LEU A 36 -9.11 16.62 13.43
C LEU A 36 -8.93 15.12 13.13
N SER A 37 -7.73 14.71 12.76
CA SER A 37 -7.32 13.29 12.84
C SER A 37 -7.20 12.87 14.32
N ASP A 38 -7.47 11.60 14.63
CA ASP A 38 -7.23 11.05 15.97
C ASP A 38 -5.76 11.26 16.40
N ARG A 39 -4.82 11.16 15.45
CA ARG A 39 -3.39 11.36 15.71
C ARG A 39 -3.09 12.76 16.21
N LEU A 40 -3.61 13.79 15.54
CA LEU A 40 -3.39 15.18 15.93
C LEU A 40 -4.06 15.51 17.27
N TRP A 41 -5.27 15.01 17.46
CA TRP A 41 -6.00 15.13 18.72
C TRP A 41 -5.21 14.55 19.91
N ARG A 42 -4.62 13.36 19.75
CA ARG A 42 -3.77 12.75 20.79
C ARG A 42 -2.47 13.51 21.01
N ARG A 43 -1.75 13.82 19.92
CA ARG A 43 -0.41 14.40 20.01
C ARG A 43 -0.40 15.82 20.55
N SER A 44 -1.38 16.64 20.14
CA SER A 44 -1.37 18.08 20.40
C SER A 44 -2.44 18.53 21.39
N PHE A 45 -3.47 17.71 21.63
CA PHE A 45 -4.58 18.02 22.53
C PHE A 45 -4.75 16.97 23.63
N GLY A 46 -3.81 16.05 23.81
CA GLY A 46 -3.81 15.07 24.91
C GLY A 46 -4.99 14.09 24.89
N ALA A 47 -5.66 13.94 23.74
CA ALA A 47 -6.94 13.22 23.64
C ALA A 47 -8.07 13.80 24.52
N ASP A 48 -8.05 15.10 24.77
CA ASP A 48 -9.07 15.80 25.57
C ASP A 48 -10.41 15.93 24.78
N PRO A 49 -11.52 15.35 25.27
CA PRO A 49 -12.84 15.52 24.64
C PRO A 49 -13.33 16.98 24.59
N ALA A 50 -12.83 17.84 25.48
CA ALA A 50 -13.13 19.28 25.48
C ALA A 50 -12.47 20.04 24.31
N VAL A 51 -11.79 19.33 23.39
CA VAL A 51 -11.35 19.90 22.12
C VAL A 51 -12.53 20.37 21.25
N LEU A 52 -13.73 19.78 21.39
CA LEU A 52 -14.91 20.21 20.65
C LEU A 52 -15.30 21.65 21.02
N GLY A 53 -15.55 22.49 20.02
CA GLY A 53 -15.86 23.90 20.20
C GLY A 53 -14.63 24.78 20.44
N ARG A 54 -13.44 24.19 20.66
CA ARG A 54 -12.20 24.95 20.81
C ARG A 54 -11.80 25.58 19.48
N THR A 55 -11.35 26.84 19.54
CA THR A 55 -10.77 27.53 18.40
C THR A 55 -9.29 27.20 18.25
N VAL A 56 -8.90 26.82 17.04
CA VAL A 56 -7.52 26.53 16.66
C VAL A 56 -7.15 27.45 15.49
N LYS A 57 -6.00 28.10 15.59
CA LYS A 57 -5.46 28.93 14.51
C LYS A 57 -4.68 28.03 13.54
N LEU A 58 -5.05 28.08 12.27
CA LEU A 58 -4.33 27.46 11.16
C LEU A 58 -4.00 28.56 10.16
N ASP A 59 -2.70 28.80 9.94
CA ASP A 59 -2.18 29.98 9.25
C ASP A 59 -2.71 31.28 9.91
N ASP A 60 -3.35 32.16 9.13
CA ASP A 60 -3.97 33.41 9.63
C ASP A 60 -5.46 33.27 9.94
N ALA A 61 -5.97 32.05 9.99
CA ALA A 61 -7.39 31.79 10.16
C ALA A 61 -7.72 30.98 11.41
N SER A 62 -8.77 31.41 12.11
CA SER A 62 -9.33 30.69 13.26
C SER A 62 -10.41 29.70 12.80
N PHE A 63 -10.30 28.44 13.23
CA PHE A 63 -11.27 27.39 12.96
C PHE A 63 -11.77 26.78 14.27
N THR A 64 -13.06 26.51 14.35
CA THR A 64 -13.66 25.79 15.48
C THR A 64 -13.61 24.29 15.23
N VAL A 65 -13.11 23.52 16.19
CA VAL A 65 -13.09 22.06 16.09
C VAL A 65 -14.52 21.53 16.28
N VAL A 66 -15.06 20.84 15.27
CA VAL A 66 -16.42 20.29 15.29
C VAL A 66 -16.46 18.77 15.38
N GLY A 67 -15.33 18.11 15.14
CA GLY A 67 -15.23 16.66 15.26
C GLY A 67 -13.80 16.11 15.23
N VAL A 68 -13.68 14.84 15.61
CA VAL A 68 -12.44 14.05 15.57
C VAL A 68 -12.72 12.73 14.86
N LEU A 69 -11.90 12.37 13.88
CA LEU A 69 -12.03 11.13 13.13
C LEU A 69 -11.64 9.92 13.99
N PRO A 70 -12.19 8.72 13.69
CA PRO A 70 -11.86 7.51 14.44
C PRO A 70 -10.39 7.10 14.28
N ARG A 71 -9.92 6.35 15.27
CA ARG A 71 -8.62 5.65 15.20
C ARG A 71 -8.55 4.80 13.93
N GLY A 72 -7.40 4.81 13.27
CA GLY A 72 -7.16 4.02 12.06
C GLY A 72 -7.66 4.66 10.77
N PHE A 73 -8.40 5.78 10.82
CA PHE A 73 -8.66 6.55 9.60
C PHE A 73 -7.35 7.06 9.01
N TRP A 74 -7.18 6.83 7.71
CA TRP A 74 -5.96 7.15 7.00
C TRP A 74 -6.28 7.55 5.56
N LEU A 75 -5.50 8.50 5.04
CA LEU A 75 -5.49 8.92 3.65
C LEU A 75 -4.03 8.93 3.15
N PRO A 76 -3.78 8.74 1.85
CA PRO A 76 -2.44 8.75 1.27
C PRO A 76 -1.66 10.03 1.53
N GLN A 77 -2.35 11.16 1.45
CA GLN A 77 -1.80 12.45 1.83
C GLN A 77 -1.82 12.54 3.36
N ALA A 78 -0.66 12.73 3.97
CA ALA A 78 -0.50 12.89 5.41
C ALA A 78 -1.25 14.14 5.90
N THR A 79 -2.53 13.96 6.22
CA THR A 79 -3.43 15.03 6.61
C THR A 79 -3.89 14.81 8.04
N ASP A 80 -3.62 15.82 8.87
CA ASP A 80 -3.98 15.80 10.28
C ASP A 80 -5.17 16.73 10.62
N ALA A 81 -5.54 17.63 9.70
CA ALA A 81 -6.66 18.55 9.83
C ALA A 81 -7.44 18.69 8.52
N PHE A 82 -8.77 18.69 8.64
CA PHE A 82 -9.72 18.77 7.55
C PHE A 82 -10.58 20.02 7.70
N VAL A 83 -10.73 20.79 6.63
CA VAL A 83 -11.58 22.00 6.59
C VAL A 83 -12.57 21.89 5.44
N PRO A 84 -13.77 22.49 5.56
CA PRO A 84 -14.79 22.38 4.54
C PRO A 84 -14.35 23.09 3.25
N LEU A 85 -14.58 22.43 2.11
CA LEU A 85 -14.47 23.01 0.79
C LEU A 85 -15.53 24.10 0.65
N ARG A 86 -15.05 25.29 0.33
CA ARG A 86 -15.87 26.46 0.05
C ARG A 86 -15.62 26.87 -1.39
N PRO A 87 -16.58 26.65 -2.29
CA PRO A 87 -16.48 27.17 -3.63
C PRO A 87 -16.27 28.69 -3.56
N SER A 88 -15.24 29.20 -4.21
CA SER A 88 -14.95 30.64 -4.16
C SER A 88 -16.03 31.46 -4.85
N GLY A 89 -16.80 30.83 -5.76
CA GLY A 89 -17.79 31.49 -6.61
C GLY A 89 -17.15 32.40 -7.67
N SER A 90 -15.82 32.44 -7.77
CA SER A 90 -15.10 33.22 -8.77
C SER A 90 -15.27 32.61 -10.15
N VAL A 91 -15.45 33.45 -11.16
CA VAL A 91 -15.55 33.06 -12.58
C VAL A 91 -14.30 32.29 -13.05
N GLY A 92 -13.15 32.47 -12.38
CA GLY A 92 -11.90 31.74 -12.66
C GLY A 92 -11.77 30.37 -11.96
N ASP A 93 -12.60 30.08 -10.98
CA ASP A 93 -12.55 28.83 -10.21
C ASP A 93 -13.31 27.73 -10.94
N LYS A 94 -12.58 27.03 -11.81
CA LYS A 94 -13.12 25.95 -12.65
C LYS A 94 -13.20 24.60 -11.91
N GLY A 95 -12.90 24.53 -10.61
CA GLY A 95 -12.94 23.29 -9.82
C GLY A 95 -11.96 22.19 -10.28
N ARG A 96 -10.94 22.56 -11.06
CA ARG A 96 -10.01 21.61 -11.74
C ARG A 96 -8.97 20.96 -10.83
N ASN A 97 -8.86 21.42 -9.59
CA ASN A 97 -7.87 20.98 -8.60
C ASN A 97 -8.49 20.09 -7.50
N THR A 98 -9.65 19.48 -7.77
CA THR A 98 -10.38 18.67 -6.78
C THR A 98 -10.47 17.22 -7.25
N GLU A 99 -10.00 16.31 -6.41
CA GLU A 99 -10.27 14.88 -6.58
C GLU A 99 -11.67 14.53 -6.07
N MET A 100 -12.39 13.71 -6.84
CA MET A 100 -13.74 13.29 -6.50
C MET A 100 -13.77 11.82 -6.07
N ILE A 101 -14.34 11.58 -4.89
CA ILE A 101 -14.57 10.23 -4.38
C ILE A 101 -16.08 9.99 -4.35
N GLY A 102 -16.52 8.90 -4.96
CA GLY A 102 -17.92 8.49 -5.00
C GLY A 102 -18.10 7.08 -4.44
N ARG A 103 -19.24 6.84 -3.79
CA ARG A 103 -19.68 5.50 -3.38
C ARG A 103 -20.76 5.01 -4.35
N LEU A 104 -20.51 3.87 -4.98
CA LEU A 104 -21.52 3.22 -5.80
C LEU A 104 -22.70 2.75 -4.93
N LYS A 105 -23.92 2.90 -5.45
CA LYS A 105 -25.11 2.31 -4.85
C LYS A 105 -25.00 0.79 -4.89
N THR A 106 -25.60 0.13 -3.90
CA THR A 106 -25.69 -1.34 -3.86
C THR A 106 -26.32 -1.86 -5.15
N GLY A 107 -25.69 -2.86 -5.78
CA GLY A 107 -26.16 -3.47 -7.03
C GLY A 107 -25.75 -2.73 -8.32
N VAL A 108 -25.11 -1.56 -8.23
CA VAL A 108 -24.61 -0.84 -9.42
C VAL A 108 -23.21 -1.33 -9.77
N SER A 109 -23.04 -1.78 -11.02
CA SER A 109 -21.74 -2.19 -11.55
C SER A 109 -20.86 -0.98 -11.91
N LEU A 110 -19.55 -1.18 -11.86
CA LEU A 110 -18.59 -0.16 -12.32
C LEU A 110 -18.81 0.23 -13.79
N ARG A 111 -19.26 -0.71 -14.62
CA ARG A 111 -19.58 -0.46 -16.04
C ARG A 111 -20.74 0.53 -16.18
N GLN A 112 -21.81 0.36 -15.41
CA GLN A 112 -22.94 1.29 -15.40
C GLN A 112 -22.51 2.68 -14.92
N ALA A 113 -21.73 2.74 -13.84
CA ALA A 113 -21.21 4.01 -13.33
C ALA A 113 -20.33 4.76 -14.35
N ARG A 114 -19.47 4.02 -15.08
CA ARG A 114 -18.67 4.59 -16.18
C ARG A 114 -19.52 5.13 -17.31
N ALA A 115 -20.59 4.42 -17.70
CA ALA A 115 -21.49 4.86 -18.75
C ALA A 115 -22.24 6.14 -18.35
N GLU A 116 -22.77 6.20 -17.13
CA GLU A 116 -23.47 7.39 -16.60
C GLU A 116 -22.53 8.60 -16.51
N MET A 117 -21.31 8.39 -15.97
CA MET A 117 -20.32 9.46 -15.86
C MET A 117 -19.81 9.95 -17.22
N ALA A 118 -19.79 9.09 -18.25
CA ALA A 118 -19.48 9.51 -19.61
C ALA A 118 -20.53 10.50 -20.14
N THR A 119 -21.82 10.25 -19.88
CA THR A 119 -22.91 11.18 -20.24
C THR A 119 -22.80 12.50 -19.48
N VAL A 120 -22.53 12.45 -18.16
CA VAL A 120 -22.31 13.67 -17.35
C VAL A 120 -21.13 14.47 -17.87
N SER A 121 -20.02 13.80 -18.17
CA SER A 121 -18.81 14.41 -18.72
C SER A 121 -19.07 15.10 -20.06
N GLU A 122 -19.86 14.47 -20.93
CA GLU A 122 -20.22 15.03 -22.25
C GLU A 122 -21.15 16.24 -22.10
N ASN A 123 -22.14 16.18 -21.20
CA ASN A 123 -23.02 17.31 -20.91
C ASN A 123 -22.25 18.50 -20.32
N PHE A 124 -21.29 18.23 -19.44
CA PHE A 124 -20.40 19.25 -18.89
C PHE A 124 -19.52 19.88 -19.96
N ARG A 125 -18.97 19.07 -20.87
CA ARG A 125 -18.18 19.54 -22.03
C ARG A 125 -19.00 20.49 -22.91
N ARG A 126 -20.25 20.16 -23.22
CA ARG A 126 -21.15 20.99 -24.04
C ARG A 126 -21.55 22.29 -23.36
N SER A 127 -21.89 22.23 -22.07
CA SER A 127 -22.30 23.43 -21.31
C SER A 127 -21.13 24.37 -20.99
N SER A 128 -19.90 23.86 -20.95
CA SER A 128 -18.68 24.64 -20.71
C SER A 128 -18.01 25.16 -21.99
N ALA A 129 -18.63 24.96 -23.16
CA ALA A 129 -18.05 25.19 -24.50
C ALA A 129 -17.71 26.66 -24.84
N GLY A 130 -17.90 27.62 -23.93
CA GLY A 130 -17.47 29.02 -24.11
C GLY A 130 -16.14 29.40 -23.44
N ALA A 131 -15.56 28.58 -22.55
CA ALA A 131 -14.46 29.02 -21.68
C ALA A 131 -13.24 28.07 -21.60
N ALA A 132 -13.24 26.93 -22.30
CA ALA A 132 -12.28 25.85 -22.03
C ALA A 132 -12.12 24.80 -23.17
N GLU A 133 -12.27 25.17 -24.44
CA GLU A 133 -12.27 24.22 -25.57
C GLU A 133 -11.02 23.30 -25.66
N GLY A 134 -9.87 23.67 -25.06
CA GLY A 134 -8.62 22.91 -25.19
C GLY A 134 -8.24 21.93 -24.07
N GLU A 135 -8.85 21.97 -22.88
CA GLU A 135 -8.24 21.36 -21.68
C GLU A 135 -9.05 20.27 -20.96
N TYR A 136 -10.37 20.20 -21.18
CA TYR A 136 -11.18 19.18 -20.49
C TYR A 136 -11.06 17.83 -21.21
N ARG A 137 -10.31 16.90 -20.60
CA ARG A 137 -10.06 15.54 -21.15
C ARG A 137 -11.12 14.50 -20.78
N GLY A 138 -12.19 14.91 -20.11
CA GLY A 138 -13.25 14.02 -19.63
C GLY A 138 -13.03 13.47 -18.22
N LEU A 139 -14.06 12.83 -17.68
CA LEU A 139 -14.04 12.17 -16.37
C LEU A 139 -13.88 10.66 -16.55
N THR A 140 -12.91 10.08 -15.85
CA THR A 140 -12.71 8.63 -15.81
C THR A 140 -13.02 8.09 -14.43
N VAL A 141 -13.84 7.04 -14.36
CA VAL A 141 -14.16 6.35 -13.11
C VAL A 141 -13.24 5.15 -12.95
N ILE A 142 -12.41 5.19 -11.91
CA ILE A 142 -11.53 4.10 -11.50
C ILE A 142 -11.92 3.62 -10.09
N PRO A 143 -11.76 2.32 -9.79
CA PRO A 143 -11.88 1.82 -8.42
C PRO A 143 -10.96 2.59 -7.48
N TYR A 144 -11.45 2.95 -6.30
CA TYR A 144 -10.69 3.73 -5.33
C TYR A 144 -9.36 3.04 -4.95
N LEU A 145 -9.37 1.73 -4.73
CA LEU A 145 -8.15 0.96 -4.45
C LEU A 145 -7.10 1.08 -5.57
N GLN A 146 -7.54 1.08 -6.83
CA GLN A 146 -6.64 1.28 -7.97
C GLN A 146 -6.06 2.71 -7.99
N SER A 147 -6.84 3.71 -7.60
CA SER A 147 -6.36 5.09 -7.45
C SER A 147 -5.32 5.23 -6.33
N LEU A 148 -5.44 4.42 -5.27
CA LEU A 148 -4.52 4.47 -4.11
C LEU A 148 -3.20 3.74 -4.37
N VAL A 149 -3.29 2.57 -5.00
CA VAL A 149 -2.15 1.66 -5.16
C VAL A 149 -1.49 1.84 -6.54
N GLY A 150 -2.12 2.58 -7.44
CA GLY A 150 -1.67 2.74 -8.82
C GLY A 150 -1.44 1.39 -9.50
N ASP A 151 -0.54 1.37 -10.48
CA ASP A 151 -0.06 0.13 -11.09
C ASP A 151 1.05 -0.54 -10.25
N ALA A 152 1.01 -0.47 -8.91
CA ALA A 152 2.02 -1.17 -8.10
C ALA A 152 2.09 -2.67 -8.43
N ARG A 153 0.99 -3.26 -8.93
CA ARG A 153 1.00 -4.66 -9.42
C ARG A 153 2.05 -4.89 -10.51
N ILE A 154 2.19 -4.01 -11.50
CA ILE A 154 3.17 -4.21 -12.58
C ILE A 154 4.60 -4.11 -12.03
N ASN A 155 4.86 -3.14 -11.16
CA ASN A 155 6.16 -2.92 -10.55
C ASN A 155 6.55 -4.07 -9.62
N LEU A 156 5.59 -4.59 -8.83
CA LEU A 156 5.78 -5.77 -7.99
C LEU A 156 6.01 -7.03 -8.82
N LEU A 157 5.32 -7.20 -9.95
CA LEU A 157 5.54 -8.32 -10.87
C LEU A 157 6.92 -8.24 -11.55
N LEU A 158 7.35 -7.05 -11.96
CA LEU A 158 8.70 -6.81 -12.50
C LEU A 158 9.78 -7.13 -11.46
N LEU A 159 9.61 -6.63 -10.23
CA LEU A 159 10.51 -6.92 -9.12
C LEU A 159 10.54 -8.42 -8.81
N PHE A 160 9.38 -9.08 -8.78
CA PHE A 160 9.29 -10.52 -8.57
C PHE A 160 9.99 -11.31 -9.69
N GLY A 161 9.80 -10.90 -10.95
CA GLY A 161 10.51 -11.49 -12.09
C GLY A 161 12.03 -11.35 -11.97
N ALA A 162 12.52 -10.20 -11.55
CA ALA A 162 13.95 -9.99 -11.28
C ALA A 162 14.46 -10.90 -10.15
N VAL A 163 13.69 -11.05 -9.06
CA VAL A 163 14.04 -11.96 -7.95
C VAL A 163 14.09 -13.42 -8.42
N VAL A 164 13.16 -13.86 -9.26
CA VAL A 164 13.17 -15.21 -9.86
C VAL A 164 14.41 -15.42 -10.73
N LEU A 165 14.79 -14.44 -11.55
CA LEU A 165 16.02 -14.53 -12.35
C LEU A 165 17.28 -14.61 -11.47
N LEU A 166 17.36 -13.80 -10.41
CA LEU A 166 18.47 -13.88 -9.46
C LEU A 166 18.52 -15.24 -8.76
N LEU A 167 17.37 -15.81 -8.40
CA LEU A 167 17.29 -17.15 -7.84
C LEU A 167 17.81 -18.20 -8.84
N LEU A 168 17.43 -18.11 -10.11
CA LEU A 168 17.92 -19.02 -11.16
C LEU A 168 19.44 -18.92 -11.35
N ILE A 169 20.00 -17.71 -11.32
CA ILE A 169 21.45 -17.49 -11.37
C ILE A 169 22.13 -18.15 -10.16
N ALA A 170 21.59 -17.94 -8.96
CA ALA A 170 22.10 -18.56 -7.75
C ALA A 170 22.04 -20.10 -7.82
N CYS A 171 20.92 -20.67 -8.29
CA CYS A 171 20.77 -22.11 -8.50
C CYS A 171 21.78 -22.67 -9.52
N SER A 172 22.04 -21.95 -10.62
CA SER A 172 23.04 -22.34 -11.61
C SER A 172 24.46 -22.40 -11.00
N ASN A 173 24.81 -21.41 -10.18
CA ASN A 173 26.08 -21.41 -9.44
C ASN A 173 26.16 -22.56 -8.44
N LEU A 174 25.06 -22.84 -7.75
CA LEU A 174 24.97 -23.92 -6.77
C LEU A 174 25.17 -25.29 -7.44
N ALA A 175 24.54 -25.52 -8.59
CA ALA A 175 24.73 -26.70 -9.42
C ALA A 175 26.18 -26.86 -9.87
N SER A 176 26.80 -25.77 -10.34
CA SER A 176 28.21 -25.76 -10.78
C SER A 176 29.16 -26.11 -9.64
N LEU A 177 28.93 -25.58 -8.43
CA LEU A 177 29.71 -25.89 -7.23
C LEU A 177 29.56 -27.35 -6.80
N LEU A 178 28.35 -27.90 -6.87
CA LEU A 178 28.10 -29.30 -6.50
C LEU A 178 28.73 -30.27 -7.50
N LEU A 179 28.64 -29.99 -8.80
CA LEU A 179 29.34 -30.77 -9.84
C LEU A 179 30.85 -30.78 -9.61
N ALA A 180 31.44 -29.62 -9.25
CA ALA A 180 32.85 -29.53 -8.90
C ALA A 180 33.21 -30.35 -7.64
N ARG A 181 32.38 -30.29 -6.58
CA ARG A 181 32.57 -31.09 -5.35
C ARG A 181 32.48 -32.59 -5.61
N LEU A 182 31.51 -33.04 -6.41
CA LEU A 182 31.35 -34.44 -6.77
C LEU A 182 32.57 -34.94 -7.57
N SER A 183 33.08 -34.13 -8.49
CA SER A 183 34.28 -34.44 -9.27
C SER A 183 35.54 -34.52 -8.39
N ALA A 184 35.69 -33.61 -7.41
CA ALA A 184 36.80 -33.65 -6.45
C ALA A 184 36.73 -34.85 -5.50
N ARG A 185 35.53 -35.28 -5.09
CA ARG A 185 35.30 -36.42 -4.18
C ARG A 185 35.16 -37.77 -4.89
N GLN A 186 35.31 -37.82 -6.20
CA GLN A 186 35.03 -38.99 -7.01
C GLN A 186 35.87 -40.23 -6.60
N LYS A 187 37.16 -40.02 -6.29
CA LYS A 187 38.05 -41.07 -5.78
C LYS A 187 37.62 -41.58 -4.40
N GLU A 188 37.20 -40.69 -3.50
CA GLU A 188 36.74 -41.04 -2.15
C GLU A 188 35.44 -41.85 -2.21
N ILE A 189 34.51 -41.45 -3.08
CA ILE A 189 33.24 -42.14 -3.33
C ILE A 189 33.49 -43.54 -3.90
N ALA A 190 34.41 -43.68 -4.87
CA ALA A 190 34.76 -44.97 -5.45
C ALA A 190 35.37 -45.94 -4.41
N VAL A 191 36.26 -45.45 -3.55
CA VAL A 191 36.83 -46.24 -2.44
C VAL A 191 35.76 -46.67 -1.44
N ARG A 192 34.87 -45.76 -1.02
CA ARG A 192 33.77 -46.10 -0.10
C ARG A 192 32.79 -47.12 -0.69
N LEU A 193 32.50 -47.03 -1.99
CA LEU A 193 31.67 -48.02 -2.67
C LEU A 193 32.36 -49.39 -2.75
N ALA A 194 33.68 -49.42 -3.00
CA ALA A 194 34.47 -50.65 -3.02
C ALA A 194 34.55 -51.35 -1.65
N VAL A 195 34.54 -50.58 -0.55
CA VAL A 195 34.49 -51.10 0.83
C VAL A 195 33.06 -51.54 1.24
N GLY A 196 32.08 -51.45 0.33
CA GLY A 196 30.71 -51.96 0.55
C GLY A 196 29.75 -50.96 1.19
N SER A 197 30.08 -49.67 1.23
CA SER A 197 29.10 -48.67 1.67
C SER A 197 27.92 -48.63 0.71
N SER A 198 26.70 -48.66 1.25
CA SER A 198 25.49 -48.60 0.41
C SER A 198 25.34 -47.22 -0.23
N ARG A 199 24.99 -47.18 -1.52
CA ARG A 199 24.72 -45.94 -2.29
C ARG A 199 23.74 -45.01 -1.57
N GLY A 200 22.75 -45.57 -0.88
CA GLY A 200 21.78 -44.82 -0.07
C GLY A 200 22.39 -44.09 1.14
N ARG A 201 23.48 -44.59 1.73
CA ARG A 201 24.17 -43.94 2.87
C ARG A 201 24.92 -42.68 2.42
N LEU A 202 25.52 -42.74 1.23
CA LEU A 202 26.18 -41.60 0.57
C LEU A 202 25.16 -40.54 0.13
N LEU A 203 24.07 -40.96 -0.55
CA LEU A 203 22.98 -40.07 -0.94
C LEU A 203 22.35 -39.35 0.26
N ARG A 204 22.06 -40.08 1.35
CA ARG A 204 21.49 -39.48 2.56
C ARG A 204 22.43 -38.46 3.18
N GLN A 205 23.73 -38.70 3.17
CA GLN A 205 24.72 -37.79 3.74
C GLN A 205 24.77 -36.47 2.97
N PHE A 206 24.88 -36.51 1.64
CA PHE A 206 24.87 -35.30 0.80
C PHE A 206 23.56 -34.54 0.90
N PHE A 207 22.44 -35.26 0.89
CA PHE A 207 21.12 -34.66 1.07
C PHE A 207 21.01 -33.92 2.42
N THR A 208 21.46 -34.54 3.52
CA THR A 208 21.46 -33.87 4.84
C THR A 208 22.38 -32.65 4.88
N GLU A 209 23.56 -32.71 4.25
CA GLU A 209 24.51 -31.60 4.24
C GLU A 209 23.96 -30.40 3.43
N ASN A 210 23.37 -30.67 2.26
CA ASN A 210 22.74 -29.66 1.41
C ASN A 210 21.46 -29.09 2.02
N MET A 211 20.63 -29.94 2.64
CA MET A 211 19.44 -29.51 3.35
C MET A 211 19.78 -28.57 4.51
N LEU A 212 20.84 -28.88 5.27
CA LEU A 212 21.26 -28.07 6.42
C LEU A 212 21.81 -26.71 5.98
N LEU A 213 22.58 -26.68 4.88
CA LEU A 213 23.03 -25.43 4.26
C LEU A 213 21.87 -24.61 3.69
N GLY A 214 20.91 -25.24 3.02
CA GLY A 214 19.72 -24.59 2.46
C GLY A 214 18.84 -23.98 3.55
N MET A 215 18.60 -24.71 4.64
CA MET A 215 17.87 -24.19 5.81
C MET A 215 18.62 -23.05 6.50
N ALA A 216 19.93 -23.16 6.69
CA ALA A 216 20.73 -22.10 7.29
C ALA A 216 20.72 -20.82 6.44
N GLY A 217 20.86 -20.95 5.12
CA GLY A 217 20.75 -19.83 4.19
C GLY A 217 19.36 -19.20 4.17
N GLY A 218 18.30 -20.02 4.17
CA GLY A 218 16.91 -19.56 4.24
C GLY A 218 16.62 -18.80 5.54
N LEU A 219 17.11 -19.31 6.69
CA LEU A 219 16.97 -18.64 7.99
C LEU A 219 17.74 -17.32 8.03
N ALA A 220 18.99 -17.31 7.55
CA ALA A 220 19.80 -16.10 7.49
C ALA A 220 19.16 -15.04 6.57
N GLY A 221 18.63 -15.45 5.43
CA GLY A 221 17.90 -14.58 4.51
C GLY A 221 16.63 -14.00 5.13
N LEU A 222 15.89 -14.80 5.90
CA LEU A 222 14.69 -14.33 6.59
C LEU A 222 15.02 -13.31 7.68
N VAL A 223 16.07 -13.55 8.46
CA VAL A 223 16.57 -12.59 9.46
C VAL A 223 16.99 -11.30 8.77
N ALA A 224 17.80 -11.38 7.70
CA ALA A 224 18.20 -10.20 6.93
C ALA A 224 16.98 -9.43 6.37
N ALA A 225 15.98 -10.15 5.85
CA ALA A 225 14.75 -9.54 5.34
C ALA A 225 13.97 -8.80 6.43
N TYR A 226 13.91 -9.34 7.65
CA TYR A 226 13.27 -8.68 8.78
C TYR A 226 13.92 -7.31 9.09
N TRP A 227 15.25 -7.27 9.19
CA TRP A 227 15.99 -6.03 9.45
C TRP A 227 15.92 -5.02 8.28
N LEU A 228 16.04 -5.52 7.05
CA LEU A 228 16.00 -4.68 5.85
C LEU A 228 14.62 -4.07 5.64
N LEU A 229 13.55 -4.82 5.91
CA LEU A 229 12.18 -4.36 5.74
C LEU A 229 11.88 -3.20 6.69
N ASP A 230 12.27 -3.29 7.96
CA ASP A 230 12.12 -2.20 8.92
C ASP A 230 12.88 -0.94 8.48
N GLY A 231 14.12 -1.10 8.00
CA GLY A 231 14.90 0.00 7.45
C GLY A 231 14.28 0.62 6.19
N PHE A 232 13.74 -0.21 5.29
CA PHE A 232 13.13 0.24 4.05
C PHE A 232 11.83 1.01 4.32
N VAL A 233 10.98 0.51 5.23
CA VAL A 233 9.75 1.19 5.64
C VAL A 233 10.04 2.55 6.27
N ALA A 234 11.14 2.69 7.01
CA ALA A 234 11.54 3.98 7.59
C ALA A 234 11.93 5.04 6.53
N LEU A 235 12.33 4.62 5.33
CA LEU A 235 12.71 5.51 4.24
C LEU A 235 11.53 5.94 3.34
N ILE A 236 10.35 5.34 3.52
CA ILE A 236 9.18 5.66 2.69
C ILE A 236 8.64 7.05 3.09
N PRO A 237 8.56 8.02 2.15
CA PRO A 237 8.16 9.39 2.46
C PRO A 237 6.66 9.54 2.75
N PHE A 238 5.84 8.52 2.46
CA PHE A 238 4.41 8.48 2.74
C PHE A 238 4.10 7.48 3.86
N LYS A 239 3.20 7.87 4.77
CA LYS A 239 2.82 7.01 5.91
C LYS A 239 1.86 5.94 5.42
N LEU A 240 2.14 4.66 5.67
CA LEU A 240 1.20 3.58 5.36
C LEU A 240 0.01 3.56 6.34
N PRO A 241 -1.17 3.05 5.92
CA PRO A 241 -2.28 2.85 6.83
C PRO A 241 -1.90 1.82 7.90
N ALA A 242 -2.24 2.11 9.16
CA ALA A 242 -1.96 1.20 10.28
C ALA A 242 -2.64 -0.18 10.12
N SER A 243 -3.68 -0.26 9.29
CA SER A 243 -4.42 -1.49 8.98
C SER A 243 -3.77 -2.35 7.89
N ALA A 244 -2.79 -1.86 7.13
CA ALA A 244 -2.05 -2.64 6.13
C ALA A 244 -0.53 -2.51 6.36
N PRO A 245 -0.03 -3.03 7.48
CA PRO A 245 1.40 -3.03 7.79
C PRO A 245 2.14 -3.95 6.81
N ILE A 246 3.27 -3.49 6.27
CA ILE A 246 4.18 -4.34 5.49
C ILE A 246 4.91 -5.22 6.51
N ARG A 247 4.69 -6.53 6.45
CA ARG A 247 5.29 -7.50 7.36
C ARG A 247 5.70 -8.76 6.60
N LEU A 248 6.55 -9.56 7.23
CA LEU A 248 6.79 -10.93 6.81
C LEU A 248 5.57 -11.78 7.21
N ASP A 249 4.69 -12.02 6.26
CA ASP A 249 3.48 -12.82 6.47
C ASP A 249 3.72 -14.31 6.19
N LEU A 250 2.80 -15.16 6.67
CA LEU A 250 2.85 -16.60 6.49
C LEU A 250 3.07 -17.05 5.02
N PRO A 251 2.46 -16.42 3.99
CA PRO A 251 2.73 -16.79 2.60
C PRO A 251 4.20 -16.58 2.20
N VAL A 252 4.85 -15.53 2.72
CA VAL A 252 6.27 -15.26 2.46
C VAL A 252 7.13 -16.33 3.11
N LEU A 253 6.84 -16.68 4.36
CA LEU A 253 7.53 -17.76 5.08
C LEU A 253 7.41 -19.10 4.37
N VAL A 254 6.20 -19.46 3.94
CA VAL A 254 5.92 -20.70 3.20
C VAL A 254 6.64 -20.69 1.85
N PHE A 255 6.64 -19.57 1.14
CA PHE A 255 7.35 -19.42 -0.12
C PHE A 255 8.87 -19.56 0.04
N THR A 256 9.47 -18.90 1.04
CA THR A 256 10.90 -19.03 1.35
C THR A 256 11.25 -20.47 1.72
N LEU A 257 10.42 -21.13 2.54
CA LEU A 257 10.60 -22.53 2.90
C LEU A 257 10.49 -23.45 1.67
N ALA A 258 9.51 -23.22 0.80
CA ALA A 258 9.33 -23.99 -0.42
C ALA A 258 10.53 -23.85 -1.37
N ILE A 259 11.12 -22.66 -1.49
CA ILE A 259 12.36 -22.44 -2.25
C ILE A 259 13.53 -23.15 -1.60
N ALA A 260 13.71 -23.02 -0.29
CA ALA A 260 14.81 -23.67 0.43
C ALA A 260 14.75 -25.20 0.30
N LEU A 261 13.56 -25.78 0.46
CA LEU A 261 13.34 -27.22 0.26
C LEU A 261 13.48 -27.62 -1.21
N GLY A 262 12.91 -26.86 -2.13
CA GLY A 262 12.96 -27.15 -3.57
C GLY A 262 14.38 -27.10 -4.11
N THR A 263 15.18 -26.12 -3.71
CA THR A 263 16.60 -26.04 -4.07
C THR A 263 17.41 -27.17 -3.44
N ALA A 264 17.17 -27.51 -2.17
CA ALA A 264 17.79 -28.66 -1.53
C ALA A 264 17.38 -30.00 -2.16
N LEU A 265 16.16 -30.14 -2.71
CA LEU A 265 15.71 -31.35 -3.40
C LEU A 265 16.27 -31.46 -4.81
N LEU A 266 16.31 -30.36 -5.56
CA LEU A 266 16.78 -30.36 -6.95
C LEU A 266 18.29 -30.55 -7.07
N PHE A 267 19.04 -30.05 -6.09
CA PHE A 267 20.51 -30.06 -6.10
C PHE A 267 21.12 -30.93 -4.99
N GLY A 268 20.31 -31.52 -4.11
CA GLY A 268 20.74 -32.29 -2.94
C GLY A 268 21.18 -33.71 -3.20
#